data_AF-A0A3B4ZFS4-F1
#
_entry.id   AF-A0A3B4ZFS4-F1
#
_cell.length_a   1.000
_cell.length_b   1.000
_cell.length_c   1.000
_cell.angle_alpha   90.00
_cell.angle_beta   90.00
_cell.angle_gamma   90.00
#
_symmetry.space_group_name_H-M   'P 1'
#
loop_
_entity.id
_entity.type
_entity.pdbx_description
1 polymer ?
#
loop_
_entity_poly.entity_id
_entity_poly.type
_entity_poly.pdbx_seq_one_letter_code
_entity_poly.pdbx_strand_id
1 'polypeptide(L)'
;MDLASKDSYIQKLASKVFTQRDQEPKNRPFVHFKGKSDTGPPKKKKKCKKKHFKDEGTNEKTSKPQKKHLPSPAAQKSPATAKPQGPKTEGVNGATTQKPQGGNVDSSFSTRDVLRKRLHEKIEESRGQGPPKDALSEAVQAKRAKRKLERERKKRKRKEFLMKKLAEKNGQELVPEIKQEQQPAPASSKRNETAIVFNKVEMVEKRYVDKIQKKKDKKQSVKGQVTPLTGKNYKQLLSRVEARKAKVEQLREKDEEKARELEKKIQWTNLLYKAEGIKIKDDEDMLRASLKRKEKRHDQRKKRWDKRSESVVEKMQHRQDKRKKNLQRRKQAKTEKKKNKARKKGRVLPEDLKKAAV
;
A
#
# COMPACT_ATOMS: atom_id res chain seq x y z
N MET A 1 27.24 13.00 22.34
CA MET A 1 26.90 12.78 20.92
C MET A 1 28.01 13.36 20.06
N ASP A 2 28.91 12.49 19.63
CA ASP A 2 30.15 12.80 18.93
C ASP A 2 29.93 13.45 17.54
N LEU A 3 30.93 14.18 17.04
CA LEU A 3 30.95 14.88 15.75
C LEU A 3 31.00 13.92 14.55
N ALA A 4 31.85 12.89 14.57
CA ALA A 4 31.93 11.92 13.48
C ALA A 4 30.61 11.14 13.31
N SER A 5 29.92 10.87 14.43
CA SER A 5 28.57 10.30 14.41
C SER A 5 27.52 11.20 13.73
N LYS A 6 27.62 12.53 13.90
CA LYS A 6 26.73 13.50 13.22
C LYS A 6 27.02 13.58 11.73
N ASP A 7 28.29 13.66 11.35
CA ASP A 7 28.64 13.77 9.93
C ASP A 7 28.35 12.48 9.15
N SER A 8 28.64 11.31 9.73
CA SER A 8 28.24 10.02 9.13
C SER A 8 26.72 9.93 8.90
N TYR A 9 25.91 10.52 9.79
CA TYR A 9 24.46 10.63 9.59
C TYR A 9 24.09 11.61 8.46
N ILE A 10 24.75 12.77 8.36
CA ILE A 10 24.55 13.76 7.31
C ILE A 10 24.92 13.19 5.93
N GLN A 11 26.07 12.53 5.79
CA GLN A 11 26.49 11.86 4.54
C GLN A 11 25.50 10.77 4.11
N LYS A 12 25.03 9.93 5.05
CA LYS A 12 23.99 8.90 4.81
C LYS A 12 22.64 9.52 4.42
N LEU A 13 22.33 10.73 4.88
CA LEU A 13 21.09 11.45 4.54
C LEU A 13 21.20 12.14 3.17
N ALA A 14 22.34 12.76 2.87
CA ALA A 14 22.63 13.39 1.59
C ALA A 14 22.55 12.39 0.42
N SER A 15 23.31 11.29 0.51
CA SER A 15 23.28 10.19 -0.47
C SER A 15 21.88 9.61 -0.68
N LYS A 16 21.05 9.56 0.37
CA LYS A 16 19.64 9.13 0.28
C LYS A 16 18.74 10.11 -0.46
N VAL A 17 19.04 11.40 -0.41
CA VAL A 17 18.26 12.46 -1.08
C VAL A 17 18.64 12.59 -2.55
N PHE A 18 19.94 12.54 -2.89
CA PHE A 18 20.38 12.60 -4.28
C PHE A 18 19.86 11.40 -5.09
N THR A 19 20.10 10.16 -4.62
CA THR A 19 19.61 8.92 -5.27
C THR A 19 18.07 8.79 -5.35
N GLN A 20 17.31 9.64 -4.66
CA GLN A 20 15.86 9.75 -4.78
C GLN A 20 15.41 10.81 -5.80
N ARG A 21 16.29 11.75 -6.17
CA ARG A 21 16.05 12.82 -7.14
C ARG A 21 16.26 12.35 -8.59
N ASP A 22 17.25 11.46 -8.78
CA ASP A 22 17.63 10.93 -10.11
C ASP A 22 16.70 9.81 -10.61
N GLN A 23 15.75 9.36 -9.79
CA GLN A 23 14.68 8.49 -10.25
C GLN A 23 13.56 9.30 -10.88
N GLU A 24 13.61 9.42 -12.21
CA GLU A 24 12.56 10.02 -13.03
C GLU A 24 11.14 9.62 -12.59
N PRO A 25 10.19 10.57 -12.56
CA PRO A 25 8.80 10.29 -12.24
C PRO A 25 8.21 9.40 -13.33
N LYS A 26 8.07 8.11 -13.01
CA LYS A 26 7.62 7.06 -13.95
C LYS A 26 6.21 7.36 -14.47
N ASN A 27 6.14 8.00 -15.63
CA ASN A 27 4.92 8.35 -16.35
C ASN A 27 3.99 7.13 -16.46
N ARG A 28 2.76 7.28 -15.95
CA ARG A 28 1.69 6.28 -16.08
C ARG A 28 0.48 6.96 -16.71
N PRO A 29 -0.09 6.42 -17.79
CA PRO A 29 -1.32 6.96 -18.36
C PRO A 29 -2.47 6.81 -17.36
N PHE A 30 -3.36 7.80 -17.33
CA PHE A 30 -4.56 7.81 -16.50
C PHE A 30 -5.65 6.91 -17.10
N VAL A 31 -5.76 5.67 -16.62
CA VAL A 31 -6.76 4.71 -17.12
C VAL A 31 -8.12 4.98 -16.47
N HIS A 32 -9.15 5.17 -17.29
CA HIS A 32 -10.48 5.56 -16.86
C HIS A 32 -11.27 4.33 -16.38
N PHE A 33 -12.03 4.46 -15.28
CA PHE A 33 -12.81 3.35 -14.73
C PHE A 33 -14.16 3.19 -15.45
N LYS A 34 -14.24 2.26 -16.40
CA LYS A 34 -15.53 1.81 -16.98
C LYS A 34 -16.23 0.87 -15.99
N GLY A 35 -17.20 1.40 -15.25
CA GLY A 35 -18.18 0.58 -14.53
C GLY A 35 -19.04 -0.24 -15.49
N LYS A 36 -19.51 -1.42 -15.06
CA LYS A 36 -20.43 -2.25 -15.85
C LYS A 36 -21.85 -1.68 -15.76
N SER A 37 -22.48 -1.47 -16.90
CA SER A 37 -23.89 -1.08 -17.02
C SER A 37 -24.79 -2.32 -17.08
N ASP A 38 -25.15 -2.87 -15.93
CA ASP A 38 -26.21 -3.88 -15.83
C ASP A 38 -27.59 -3.20 -15.85
N THR A 39 -28.11 -2.93 -17.05
CA THR A 39 -29.48 -2.42 -17.27
C THR A 39 -30.41 -3.58 -17.64
N GLY A 40 -31.07 -4.18 -16.64
CA GLY A 40 -32.03 -5.28 -16.85
C GLY A 40 -32.86 -5.59 -15.60
N PRO A 41 -34.20 -5.79 -15.69
CA PRO A 41 -35.04 -6.06 -14.52
C PRO A 41 -34.82 -7.46 -13.91
N PRO A 42 -34.82 -7.61 -12.56
CA PRO A 42 -34.55 -8.89 -11.90
C PRO A 42 -35.76 -9.84 -11.93
N LYS A 43 -35.66 -10.96 -12.67
CA LYS A 43 -36.68 -12.02 -12.67
C LYS A 43 -36.72 -12.75 -11.31
N LYS A 44 -37.93 -12.88 -10.73
CA LYS A 44 -38.20 -13.56 -9.45
C LYS A 44 -37.88 -15.06 -9.54
N LYS A 45 -37.10 -15.61 -8.59
CA LYS A 45 -36.85 -17.07 -8.50
C LYS A 45 -37.99 -17.80 -7.78
N LYS A 46 -38.53 -18.88 -8.39
CA LYS A 46 -39.47 -19.81 -7.74
C LYS A 46 -38.76 -20.65 -6.66
N LYS A 47 -39.52 -21.11 -5.65
CA LYS A 47 -39.07 -22.14 -4.67
C LYS A 47 -38.99 -23.51 -5.37
N CYS A 48 -37.94 -24.28 -5.07
CA CYS A 48 -37.95 -25.74 -5.22
C CYS A 48 -38.03 -26.39 -3.83
N LYS A 49 -38.86 -27.44 -3.67
CA LYS A 49 -38.94 -28.22 -2.43
C LYS A 49 -37.78 -29.22 -2.37
N LYS A 50 -37.21 -29.47 -1.18
CA LYS A 50 -36.42 -30.69 -0.94
C LYS A 50 -37.36 -31.88 -0.81
N LYS A 51 -37.02 -33.02 -1.41
CA LYS A 51 -37.51 -34.35 -0.99
C LYS A 51 -36.52 -34.95 0.03
N HIS A 52 -36.98 -35.96 0.76
CA HIS A 52 -36.21 -36.68 1.78
C HIS A 52 -35.27 -37.72 1.16
N PHE A 53 -34.27 -38.13 1.95
CA PHE A 53 -33.64 -39.45 1.87
C PHE A 53 -33.46 -39.98 3.30
N LYS A 54 -33.67 -41.28 3.46
CA LYS A 54 -33.70 -42.13 4.66
C LYS A 54 -33.53 -43.56 4.11
N ASP A 55 -32.80 -44.50 4.70
CA ASP A 55 -31.72 -44.42 5.69
C ASP A 55 -30.48 -45.11 5.06
N GLU A 56 -29.64 -45.99 5.62
CA GLU A 56 -29.25 -46.49 6.96
C GLU A 56 -27.73 -46.88 6.80
N GLY A 57 -26.95 -47.45 7.73
CA GLY A 57 -27.16 -47.81 9.13
C GLY A 57 -26.10 -48.83 9.58
N THR A 58 -25.21 -48.47 10.52
CA THR A 58 -24.32 -49.42 11.23
C THR A 58 -23.72 -48.79 12.49
N ASN A 59 -23.52 -49.59 13.53
CA ASN A 59 -23.08 -49.13 14.86
C ASN A 59 -21.55 -48.92 14.97
N GLU A 60 -21.12 -48.05 15.88
CA GLU A 60 -20.31 -48.46 17.04
C GLU A 60 -20.09 -47.35 18.10
N LYS A 61 -20.23 -47.77 19.36
CA LYS A 61 -19.80 -47.21 20.67
C LYS A 61 -19.36 -45.74 20.82
N THR A 62 -20.19 -45.04 21.58
CA THR A 62 -19.91 -43.98 22.58
C THR A 62 -18.49 -43.90 23.20
N SER A 63 -17.95 -42.67 23.34
CA SER A 63 -17.52 -42.13 24.65
C SER A 63 -17.09 -40.64 24.64
N LYS A 64 -17.33 -39.98 25.80
CA LYS A 64 -16.95 -38.63 26.31
C LYS A 64 -17.33 -38.66 27.82
N PRO A 65 -16.84 -37.80 28.76
CA PRO A 65 -16.27 -36.45 28.63
C PRO A 65 -14.73 -36.48 28.84
N GLN A 66 -13.94 -35.58 29.46
CA GLN A 66 -14.10 -34.35 30.28
C GLN A 66 -13.05 -33.26 29.92
N LYS A 67 -12.96 -32.22 30.74
CA LYS A 67 -11.79 -31.34 30.93
C LYS A 67 -11.49 -31.26 32.44
N LYS A 68 -10.24 -31.05 32.85
CA LYS A 68 -9.91 -30.36 34.11
C LYS A 68 -8.69 -29.43 33.92
N HIS A 69 -8.57 -28.45 34.82
CA HIS A 69 -7.51 -27.44 34.94
C HIS A 69 -7.21 -27.26 36.44
N LEU A 70 -6.22 -26.40 36.77
CA LEU A 70 -5.86 -25.88 38.11
C LEU A 70 -4.96 -26.81 38.95
N PRO A 71 -4.24 -26.29 39.98
CA PRO A 71 -4.10 -24.88 40.41
C PRO A 71 -2.64 -24.37 40.41
N SER A 72 -2.42 -23.16 40.95
CA SER A 72 -1.12 -22.70 41.46
C SER A 72 -1.20 -22.47 42.98
N PRO A 73 -0.07 -22.53 43.73
CA PRO A 73 -0.03 -22.19 45.16
C PRO A 73 -0.02 -20.66 45.41
N ALA A 74 0.02 -20.27 46.69
CA ALA A 74 -0.31 -18.92 47.19
C ALA A 74 0.86 -18.20 47.93
N ALA A 75 0.56 -17.03 48.51
CA ALA A 75 1.51 -15.97 48.88
C ALA A 75 2.08 -16.03 50.31
N GLN A 76 3.19 -15.30 50.52
CA GLN A 76 3.69 -14.76 51.80
C GLN A 76 4.17 -13.31 51.55
N LYS A 77 3.63 -12.30 52.25
CA LYS A 77 4.14 -11.59 53.46
C LYS A 77 5.32 -10.61 53.22
N SER A 78 5.33 -9.51 53.98
CA SER A 78 6.20 -8.30 53.87
C SER A 78 7.09 -8.12 55.14
N PRO A 79 8.05 -7.14 55.21
CA PRO A 79 7.73 -5.74 55.57
C PRO A 79 8.72 -4.61 55.11
N ALA A 80 8.29 -3.33 55.26
CA ALA A 80 9.08 -2.08 55.43
C ALA A 80 10.06 -1.64 54.29
N THR A 81 10.60 -0.41 54.18
CA THR A 81 10.60 0.83 55.03
C THR A 81 10.71 2.11 54.16
N ALA A 82 10.71 3.30 54.80
CA ALA A 82 11.21 4.63 54.35
C ALA A 82 10.18 5.73 53.95
N LYS A 83 10.56 7.00 54.21
CA LYS A 83 9.76 8.24 54.09
C LYS A 83 10.33 9.20 53.01
N PRO A 84 9.57 10.22 52.54
CA PRO A 84 9.97 11.09 51.43
C PRO A 84 10.75 12.35 51.88
N GLN A 85 11.34 13.05 50.90
CA GLN A 85 11.81 14.44 51.02
C GLN A 85 11.32 15.27 49.81
N GLY A 86 10.92 16.52 50.07
CA GLY A 86 10.74 17.58 49.06
C GLY A 86 11.90 18.59 49.13
N PRO A 87 11.94 19.61 48.24
CA PRO A 87 11.35 20.91 48.61
C PRO A 87 10.65 21.64 47.42
N LYS A 88 9.49 22.31 47.61
CA LYS A 88 9.21 23.73 47.94
C LYS A 88 9.22 24.73 46.74
N THR A 89 8.60 25.90 47.02
CA THR A 89 8.48 27.18 46.28
C THR A 89 7.47 27.30 45.12
N GLU A 90 6.84 28.45 44.87
CA GLU A 90 6.11 29.40 45.76
C GLU A 90 5.34 30.46 44.92
N GLY A 91 4.28 31.07 45.49
CA GLY A 91 3.61 32.28 44.98
C GLY A 91 2.63 32.13 43.77
N VAL A 92 1.73 33.09 43.50
CA VAL A 92 1.22 34.18 44.37
C VAL A 92 -0.14 34.72 43.86
N ASN A 93 -1.01 35.13 44.80
CA ASN A 93 -2.17 36.07 44.76
C ASN A 93 -3.12 36.22 43.54
N GLY A 94 -4.42 36.35 43.84
CA GLY A 94 -5.47 36.90 42.95
C GLY A 94 -6.88 36.77 43.55
N ALA A 95 -7.54 37.87 43.92
CA ALA A 95 -8.75 37.88 44.77
C ALA A 95 -9.91 38.73 44.22
N THR A 96 -11.02 38.81 44.99
CA THR A 96 -12.30 39.56 44.80
C THR A 96 -13.46 38.67 44.31
N THR A 97 -14.39 38.17 45.13
CA THR A 97 -15.35 38.77 46.11
C THR A 97 -16.70 39.15 45.49
N GLN A 98 -17.79 38.50 45.93
CA GLN A 98 -19.01 39.13 46.49
C GLN A 98 -20.01 38.07 47.05
N LYS A 99 -20.99 38.53 47.83
CA LYS A 99 -21.94 37.73 48.66
C LYS A 99 -23.34 38.40 48.60
N PRO A 100 -24.45 37.66 48.68
CA PRO A 100 -25.33 37.72 49.87
C PRO A 100 -25.51 36.31 50.50
N GLN A 101 -25.57 36.14 51.83
CA GLN A 101 -26.69 36.39 52.74
C GLN A 101 -27.97 35.57 52.43
N GLY A 102 -28.48 34.92 53.48
CA GLY A 102 -29.59 33.95 53.46
C GLY A 102 -29.39 32.97 54.61
N GLY A 103 -30.32 32.94 55.58
CA GLY A 103 -30.07 32.37 56.91
C GLY A 103 -30.31 30.86 57.08
N ASN A 104 -29.99 30.43 58.31
CA ASN A 104 -30.48 29.25 59.02
C ASN A 104 -29.92 27.84 58.68
N VAL A 105 -28.91 27.45 59.48
CA VAL A 105 -28.84 26.19 60.28
C VAL A 105 -28.79 24.83 59.55
N ASP A 106 -28.26 23.84 60.30
CA ASP A 106 -28.12 22.41 60.02
C ASP A 106 -27.19 21.94 58.89
N SER A 107 -26.02 21.53 59.39
CA SER A 107 -25.07 20.59 58.80
C SER A 107 -25.73 19.31 58.24
N SER A 108 -26.24 19.40 57.01
CA SER A 108 -26.44 18.23 56.17
C SER A 108 -25.32 18.15 55.12
N PHE A 109 -24.51 17.09 55.18
CA PHE A 109 -23.62 16.71 54.07
C PHE A 109 -24.49 16.16 52.92
N SER A 110 -25.20 17.07 52.24
CA SER A 110 -26.22 16.70 51.27
C SER A 110 -25.62 15.82 50.18
N THR A 111 -26.24 14.66 49.93
CA THR A 111 -25.87 13.75 48.85
C THR A 111 -25.81 14.47 47.50
N ARG A 112 -26.60 15.54 47.34
CA ARG A 112 -26.57 16.46 46.19
C ARG A 112 -25.21 17.13 46.01
N ASP A 113 -24.58 17.61 47.08
CA ASP A 113 -23.36 18.41 47.00
C ASP A 113 -22.10 17.53 46.98
N VAL A 114 -22.16 16.34 47.58
CA VAL A 114 -21.23 15.25 47.27
C VAL A 114 -21.31 14.89 45.78
N LEU A 115 -22.51 14.78 45.21
CA LEU A 115 -22.70 14.53 43.77
C LEU A 115 -22.24 15.71 42.90
N ARG A 116 -22.45 16.98 43.30
CA ARG A 116 -21.89 18.15 42.59
C ARG A 116 -20.37 18.12 42.57
N LYS A 117 -19.72 17.90 43.72
CA LYS A 117 -18.26 17.81 43.83
C LYS A 117 -17.73 16.68 42.94
N ARG A 118 -18.31 15.48 43.03
CA ARG A 118 -17.94 14.31 42.22
C ARG A 118 -18.23 14.49 40.72
N LEU A 119 -19.23 15.29 40.36
CA LEU A 119 -19.52 15.66 38.97
C LEU A 119 -18.50 16.67 38.44
N HIS A 120 -18.13 17.68 39.23
CA HIS A 120 -17.09 18.65 38.86
C HIS A 120 -15.73 17.94 38.70
N GLU A 121 -15.36 17.08 39.65
CA GLU A 121 -14.21 16.17 39.59
C GLU A 121 -14.22 15.33 38.29
N LYS A 122 -15.35 14.68 37.96
CA LYS A 122 -15.48 13.91 36.70
C LYS A 122 -15.39 14.76 35.43
N ILE A 123 -15.83 16.02 35.49
CA ILE A 123 -15.70 16.99 34.40
C ILE A 123 -14.25 17.47 34.27
N GLU A 124 -13.52 17.62 35.37
CA GLU A 124 -12.10 18.01 35.42
C GLU A 124 -11.21 16.89 34.85
N GLU A 125 -11.34 15.66 35.35
CA GLU A 125 -10.64 14.48 34.84
C GLU A 125 -10.86 14.28 33.32
N SER A 126 -12.09 14.52 32.85
CA SER A 126 -12.44 14.33 31.43
C SER A 126 -12.09 15.52 30.54
N ARG A 127 -11.88 16.73 31.08
CA ARG A 127 -11.37 17.89 30.33
C ARG A 127 -9.97 17.64 29.75
N GLY A 128 -9.14 16.81 30.40
CA GLY A 128 -7.83 16.38 29.91
C GLY A 128 -7.85 15.42 28.70
N GLN A 129 -9.01 14.86 28.33
CA GLN A 129 -9.15 13.93 27.20
C GLN A 129 -9.57 14.63 25.88
N GLY A 130 -9.77 15.95 25.89
CA GLY A 130 -10.04 16.76 24.70
C GLY A 130 -8.77 17.30 24.04
N PRO A 131 -8.84 17.84 22.81
CA PRO A 131 -7.79 18.72 22.29
C PRO A 131 -7.65 19.94 23.21
N PRO A 132 -6.41 20.42 23.48
CA PRO A 132 -6.18 21.49 24.45
C PRO A 132 -6.96 22.75 24.08
N LYS A 133 -7.71 23.28 25.05
CA LYS A 133 -8.63 24.41 24.85
C LYS A 133 -7.94 25.75 24.62
N ASP A 134 -6.71 25.88 25.13
CA ASP A 134 -5.98 27.14 25.13
C ASP A 134 -5.42 27.43 23.73
N ALA A 135 -6.27 27.95 22.85
CA ALA A 135 -5.90 28.41 21.52
C ALA A 135 -4.86 29.55 21.55
N LEU A 136 -4.72 30.20 22.71
CA LEU A 136 -3.71 31.21 23.03
C LEU A 136 -2.41 30.63 23.64
N SER A 137 -2.40 29.37 24.10
CA SER A 137 -1.19 28.73 24.64
C SER A 137 -0.08 28.76 23.61
N GLU A 138 1.11 29.21 24.00
CA GLU A 138 2.27 29.39 23.14
C GLU A 138 2.61 28.09 22.37
N ALA A 139 2.50 26.93 23.02
CA ALA A 139 2.72 25.63 22.38
C ALA A 139 1.72 25.34 21.24
N VAL A 140 0.46 25.80 21.37
CA VAL A 140 -0.57 25.69 20.33
C VAL A 140 -0.34 26.72 19.22
N GLN A 141 0.03 27.95 19.59
CA GLN A 141 0.38 29.02 18.64
C GLN A 141 1.61 28.65 17.80
N ALA A 142 2.71 28.20 18.40
CA ALA A 142 3.91 27.72 17.72
C ALA A 142 3.62 26.53 16.80
N LYS A 143 2.72 25.61 17.20
CA LYS A 143 2.27 24.48 16.36
C LYS A 143 1.41 24.94 15.18
N ARG A 144 0.62 26.00 15.33
CA ARG A 144 -0.14 26.67 14.26
C ARG A 144 0.79 27.46 13.32
N ALA A 145 1.79 28.16 13.85
CA ALA A 145 2.81 28.89 13.09
C ALA A 145 3.69 27.93 12.25
N LYS A 146 4.22 26.86 12.85
CA LYS A 146 4.95 25.80 12.13
C LYS A 146 4.11 25.19 11.00
N ARG A 147 2.80 24.99 11.21
CA ARG A 147 1.84 24.56 10.15
C ARG A 147 1.61 25.63 9.08
N LYS A 148 1.61 26.93 9.40
CA LYS A 148 1.50 28.03 8.43
C LYS A 148 2.76 28.08 7.53
N LEU A 149 3.95 28.03 8.13
CA LEU A 149 5.24 27.99 7.43
C LEU A 149 5.39 26.73 6.56
N GLU A 150 4.93 25.56 7.03
CA GLU A 150 4.98 24.33 6.24
C GLU A 150 4.06 24.38 5.01
N ARG A 151 2.87 25.01 5.14
CA ARG A 151 1.96 25.28 4.02
C ARG A 151 2.56 26.29 3.04
N GLU A 152 3.19 27.36 3.52
CA GLU A 152 3.91 28.32 2.68
C GLU A 152 5.04 27.64 1.90
N ARG A 153 5.90 26.85 2.54
CA ARG A 153 6.95 26.08 1.86
C ARG A 153 6.38 25.13 0.80
N LYS A 154 5.22 24.50 1.06
CA LYS A 154 4.52 23.65 0.07
C LYS A 154 3.91 24.45 -1.08
N LYS A 155 3.44 25.68 -0.86
CA LYS A 155 2.98 26.59 -1.94
C LYS A 155 4.15 27.05 -2.80
N ARG A 156 5.25 27.52 -2.19
CA ARG A 156 6.46 27.98 -2.89
C ARG A 156 7.00 26.88 -3.80
N LYS A 157 7.22 25.66 -3.27
CA LYS A 157 7.64 24.48 -4.07
C LYS A 157 6.67 24.09 -5.20
N ARG A 158 5.38 24.37 -5.07
CA ARG A 158 4.40 24.17 -6.17
C ARG A 158 4.50 25.26 -7.24
N LYS A 159 4.72 26.53 -6.85
CA LYS A 159 5.01 27.62 -7.79
C LYS A 159 6.33 27.39 -8.51
N GLU A 160 7.41 27.07 -7.79
CA GLU A 160 8.73 26.71 -8.33
C GLU A 160 8.62 25.59 -9.37
N PHE A 161 7.92 24.50 -9.06
CA PHE A 161 7.72 23.38 -9.99
C PHE A 161 6.86 23.74 -11.20
N LEU A 162 5.85 24.59 -11.03
CA LEU A 162 5.03 25.09 -12.14
C LEU A 162 5.83 26.02 -13.06
N MET A 163 6.61 26.96 -12.50
CA MET A 163 7.50 27.84 -13.26
C MET A 163 8.58 27.04 -13.99
N LYS A 164 9.21 26.05 -13.34
CA LYS A 164 10.17 25.16 -14.01
C LYS A 164 9.52 24.42 -15.17
N LYS A 165 8.29 23.90 -15.01
CA LYS A 165 7.55 23.22 -16.07
C LYS A 165 7.09 24.15 -17.21
N LEU A 166 6.93 25.46 -16.95
CA LEU A 166 6.68 26.46 -17.99
C LEU A 166 7.99 26.81 -18.72
N ALA A 167 9.09 27.03 -17.99
CA ALA A 167 10.41 27.26 -18.59
C ALA A 167 10.90 26.05 -19.41
N GLU A 168 10.64 24.82 -18.96
CA GLU A 168 10.90 23.58 -19.70
C GLU A 168 10.10 23.48 -21.00
N LYS A 169 8.90 24.09 -21.07
CA LYS A 169 8.09 24.15 -22.29
C LYS A 169 8.61 25.22 -23.25
N ASN A 170 8.75 26.46 -22.77
CA ASN A 170 9.21 27.57 -23.59
C ASN A 170 10.65 27.35 -24.09
N GLY A 171 11.50 26.70 -23.30
CA GLY A 171 12.85 26.29 -23.69
C GLY A 171 12.91 25.10 -24.67
N GLN A 172 11.78 24.44 -24.96
CA GLN A 172 11.66 23.50 -26.09
C GLN A 172 11.10 24.17 -27.36
N GLU A 173 10.77 25.46 -27.29
CA GLU A 173 10.23 26.27 -28.41
C GLU A 173 11.26 27.29 -28.93
N LEU A 174 12.43 27.39 -28.27
CA LEU A 174 13.53 28.29 -28.61
C LEU A 174 14.86 27.52 -28.81
N VAL A 175 14.93 26.78 -29.91
CA VAL A 175 16.22 26.48 -30.56
C VAL A 175 16.33 27.44 -31.75
N PRO A 176 17.13 28.52 -31.66
CA PRO A 176 17.36 29.42 -32.79
C PRO A 176 18.24 28.71 -33.82
N GLU A 177 17.67 28.34 -34.96
CA GLU A 177 18.43 27.74 -36.06
C GLU A 177 19.33 28.80 -36.70
N ILE A 178 20.64 28.53 -36.71
CA ILE A 178 21.65 29.49 -37.13
C ILE A 178 21.60 29.64 -38.65
N LYS A 179 21.21 30.81 -39.13
CA LYS A 179 21.30 31.16 -40.55
C LYS A 179 22.76 31.22 -40.99
N GLN A 180 23.09 30.49 -42.06
CA GLN A 180 24.16 30.88 -42.97
C GLN A 180 23.52 31.37 -44.27
N GLU A 181 24.24 32.26 -44.97
CA GLU A 181 23.69 33.14 -45.98
C GLU A 181 24.48 33.03 -47.30
N GLN A 182 23.79 32.65 -48.38
CA GLN A 182 24.28 32.73 -49.75
C GLN A 182 23.11 33.12 -50.66
N GLN A 183 23.40 33.88 -51.72
CA GLN A 183 22.40 34.50 -52.62
C GLN A 183 22.39 33.83 -54.01
N PRO A 184 21.73 34.36 -55.07
CA PRO A 184 20.28 34.12 -55.25
C PRO A 184 19.87 33.67 -56.68
N ALA A 185 18.56 33.38 -56.83
CA ALA A 185 17.79 33.30 -58.09
C ALA A 185 18.08 32.09 -59.03
N PRO A 186 17.18 31.79 -60.01
CA PRO A 186 15.83 32.32 -60.25
C PRO A 186 14.71 31.36 -59.81
N ALA A 187 13.45 31.81 -59.94
CA ALA A 187 12.29 31.08 -59.42
C ALA A 187 11.84 29.90 -60.30
N SER A 188 11.54 28.75 -59.67
CA SER A 188 10.62 27.75 -60.20
C SER A 188 9.57 27.39 -59.14
N SER A 189 8.32 27.27 -59.54
CA SER A 189 7.15 27.41 -58.66
C SER A 189 6.72 26.10 -57.98
N LYS A 190 7.57 25.52 -57.12
CA LYS A 190 7.20 24.40 -56.23
C LYS A 190 6.29 24.83 -55.07
N ARG A 191 5.11 25.37 -55.39
CA ARG A 191 4.05 25.66 -54.40
C ARG A 191 3.25 24.39 -54.09
N ASN A 192 3.39 23.92 -52.86
CA ASN A 192 2.39 23.13 -52.13
C ASN A 192 2.15 21.67 -52.58
N GLU A 193 3.18 20.80 -52.52
CA GLU A 193 2.99 19.34 -52.44
C GLU A 193 2.17 18.91 -51.19
N THR A 194 1.95 19.82 -50.23
CA THR A 194 1.12 19.65 -49.04
C THR A 194 -0.34 20.08 -49.22
N ALA A 195 -0.74 20.56 -50.42
CA ALA A 195 -2.13 20.88 -50.71
C ALA A 195 -2.95 19.59 -50.87
N ILE A 196 -3.63 19.17 -49.79
CA ILE A 196 -4.59 18.06 -49.82
C ILE A 196 -5.81 18.50 -50.65
N VAL A 197 -5.72 18.31 -51.96
CA VAL A 197 -6.85 18.48 -52.88
C VAL A 197 -7.89 17.42 -52.52
N PHE A 198 -9.05 17.87 -52.02
CA PHE A 198 -10.10 17.04 -51.42
C PHE A 198 -10.63 15.90 -52.30
N ASN A 199 -10.35 15.93 -53.61
CA ASN A 199 -10.78 14.93 -54.60
C ASN A 199 -9.61 14.12 -55.23
N LYS A 200 -8.38 14.20 -54.69
CA LYS A 200 -7.22 13.45 -55.19
C LYS A 200 -6.60 12.62 -54.06
N VAL A 201 -7.10 11.40 -53.86
CA VAL A 201 -6.53 10.46 -52.89
C VAL A 201 -5.26 9.84 -53.46
N GLU A 202 -4.15 10.58 -53.41
CA GLU A 202 -2.84 10.03 -53.68
C GLU A 202 -2.45 9.11 -52.52
N MET A 203 -2.66 7.80 -52.73
CA MET A 203 -2.23 6.76 -51.81
C MET A 203 -0.71 6.67 -51.80
N VAL A 204 -0.06 7.55 -51.02
CA VAL A 204 1.39 7.51 -50.72
C VAL A 204 1.81 6.06 -50.50
N GLU A 205 2.68 5.54 -51.36
CA GLU A 205 2.77 4.11 -51.67
C GLU A 205 3.51 3.29 -50.60
N LYS A 206 3.05 3.37 -49.36
CA LYS A 206 3.24 2.38 -48.31
C LYS A 206 2.49 1.12 -48.71
N ARG A 207 3.04 0.41 -49.72
CA ARG A 207 2.61 -0.92 -50.17
C ARG A 207 2.23 -1.76 -48.96
N TYR A 208 1.18 -2.58 -49.09
CA TYR A 208 0.84 -3.56 -48.06
C TYR A 208 1.91 -4.67 -48.06
N VAL A 209 3.12 -4.35 -47.59
CA VAL A 209 4.28 -5.25 -47.63
C VAL A 209 3.91 -6.52 -46.88
N ASP A 210 3.93 -7.63 -47.58
CA ASP A 210 3.20 -8.80 -47.14
C ASP A 210 3.77 -9.38 -45.84
N LYS A 211 2.99 -10.15 -45.08
CA LYS A 211 3.46 -10.83 -43.86
C LYS A 211 4.62 -11.78 -44.13
N ILE A 212 4.82 -12.17 -45.40
CA ILE A 212 5.95 -12.95 -45.90
C ILE A 212 7.16 -12.04 -46.21
N GLN A 213 6.95 -10.94 -46.96
CA GLN A 213 7.99 -9.96 -47.28
C GLN A 213 8.60 -9.36 -46.00
N LYS A 214 7.77 -8.85 -45.07
CA LYS A 214 8.22 -8.34 -43.75
C LYS A 214 9.03 -9.35 -42.92
N LYS A 215 8.90 -10.66 -43.18
CA LYS A 215 9.75 -11.71 -42.57
C LYS A 215 11.07 -11.91 -43.31
N LYS A 216 11.11 -11.73 -44.64
CA LYS A 216 12.36 -11.72 -45.44
C LYS A 216 13.20 -10.49 -45.08
N ASP A 217 12.61 -9.29 -45.10
CA ASP A 217 13.31 -8.03 -44.78
C ASP A 217 13.92 -8.07 -43.36
N LYS A 218 13.18 -8.65 -42.41
CA LYS A 218 13.63 -8.87 -41.03
C LYS A 218 14.67 -9.98 -40.86
N LYS A 219 14.89 -10.84 -41.86
CA LYS A 219 16.07 -11.73 -41.91
C LYS A 219 17.28 -10.99 -42.49
N GLN A 220 17.11 -10.23 -43.56
CA GLN A 220 18.21 -9.49 -44.20
C GLN A 220 18.81 -8.41 -43.28
N SER A 221 18.00 -7.77 -42.44
CA SER A 221 18.47 -6.82 -41.41
C SER A 221 19.18 -7.45 -40.20
N VAL A 222 19.33 -8.79 -40.15
CA VAL A 222 20.09 -9.47 -39.08
C VAL A 222 21.54 -9.66 -39.51
N LYS A 223 22.39 -8.76 -39.00
CA LYS A 223 23.85 -8.74 -39.20
C LYS A 223 24.45 -10.13 -38.93
N GLY A 224 25.12 -10.68 -39.93
CA GLY A 224 25.77 -11.99 -39.87
C GLY A 224 24.86 -13.21 -39.64
N GLN A 225 23.54 -13.08 -39.82
CA GLN A 225 22.49 -14.08 -39.48
C GLN A 225 22.35 -14.39 -37.96
N VAL A 226 23.07 -13.67 -37.09
CA VAL A 226 23.06 -13.89 -35.63
C VAL A 226 22.02 -12.99 -34.96
N THR A 227 20.80 -13.49 -34.72
CA THR A 227 19.73 -12.67 -34.10
C THR A 227 20.12 -12.16 -32.70
N PRO A 228 20.06 -10.84 -32.39
CA PRO A 228 20.54 -10.31 -31.11
C PRO A 228 19.61 -10.71 -29.94
N LEU A 229 20.21 -11.15 -28.83
CA LEU A 229 19.50 -11.61 -27.63
C LEU A 229 19.02 -10.44 -26.75
N THR A 230 18.04 -9.71 -27.29
CA THR A 230 17.43 -8.54 -26.65
C THR A 230 16.12 -8.87 -25.92
N GLY A 231 15.75 -8.04 -24.95
CA GLY A 231 14.42 -8.04 -24.32
C GLY A 231 14.37 -8.35 -22.82
N LYS A 232 13.20 -8.86 -22.38
CA LYS A 232 12.82 -9.08 -20.96
C LYS A 232 12.15 -10.46 -20.71
N ASN A 233 12.21 -11.36 -21.69
CA ASN A 233 11.63 -12.70 -21.66
C ASN A 233 12.68 -13.73 -21.26
N TYR A 234 13.16 -13.68 -20.02
CA TYR A 234 14.33 -14.46 -19.56
C TYR A 234 14.26 -15.97 -19.85
N LYS A 235 13.06 -16.60 -19.86
CA LYS A 235 12.89 -18.01 -20.29
C LYS A 235 13.23 -18.23 -21.77
N GLN A 236 12.78 -17.34 -22.65
CA GLN A 236 13.08 -17.40 -24.10
C GLN A 236 14.50 -16.97 -24.45
N LEU A 237 15.14 -16.11 -23.63
CA LEU A 237 16.55 -15.78 -23.81
C LEU A 237 17.43 -16.95 -23.35
N LEU A 238 17.16 -17.52 -22.17
CA LEU A 238 17.93 -18.65 -21.64
C LEU A 238 17.92 -19.84 -22.61
N SER A 239 16.73 -20.26 -23.07
CA SER A 239 16.59 -21.31 -24.09
C SER A 239 17.29 -20.98 -25.42
N ARG A 240 17.53 -19.71 -25.75
CA ARG A 240 18.32 -19.30 -26.94
C ARG A 240 19.84 -19.27 -26.69
N VAL A 241 20.30 -19.10 -25.45
CA VAL A 241 21.72 -19.27 -25.11
C VAL A 241 22.04 -20.76 -25.07
N GLU A 242 21.21 -21.55 -24.39
CA GLU A 242 21.32 -23.01 -24.30
C GLU A 242 21.29 -23.64 -25.71
N ALA A 243 20.37 -23.22 -26.60
CA ALA A 243 20.34 -23.65 -28.00
C ALA A 243 21.39 -22.98 -28.93
N ARG A 244 22.25 -22.08 -28.42
CA ARG A 244 23.48 -21.63 -29.09
C ARG A 244 24.67 -22.47 -28.67
N LYS A 245 24.85 -22.67 -27.36
CA LYS A 245 25.89 -23.55 -26.80
C LYS A 245 25.81 -24.95 -27.40
N ALA A 246 24.64 -25.59 -27.33
CA ALA A 246 24.40 -26.91 -27.90
C ALA A 246 24.75 -27.02 -29.40
N LYS A 247 24.63 -25.92 -30.18
CA LYS A 247 25.03 -25.91 -31.60
C LYS A 247 26.52 -25.74 -31.81
N VAL A 248 27.20 -25.01 -30.93
CA VAL A 248 28.67 -24.88 -30.94
C VAL A 248 29.29 -26.20 -30.47
N GLU A 249 28.73 -26.81 -29.42
CA GLU A 249 29.10 -28.13 -28.89
C GLU A 249 28.93 -29.23 -29.97
N GLN A 250 27.74 -29.35 -30.59
CA GLN A 250 27.47 -30.28 -31.71
C GLN A 250 28.32 -30.06 -32.97
N LEU A 251 28.96 -28.90 -33.11
CA LEU A 251 29.92 -28.66 -34.18
C LEU A 251 31.35 -28.93 -33.71
N ARG A 252 31.68 -28.66 -32.45
CA ARG A 252 32.99 -28.96 -31.85
C ARG A 252 33.24 -30.46 -31.74
N GLU A 253 32.19 -31.25 -31.56
CA GLU A 253 32.18 -32.72 -31.63
C GLU A 253 32.50 -33.26 -33.04
N LYS A 254 32.49 -32.43 -34.09
CA LYS A 254 32.65 -32.84 -35.51
C LYS A 254 33.83 -32.16 -36.20
N ASP A 255 33.96 -30.86 -35.97
CA ASP A 255 34.78 -29.90 -36.69
C ASP A 255 35.15 -28.75 -35.74
N GLU A 256 36.23 -28.91 -34.97
CA GLU A 256 36.69 -27.87 -34.02
C GLU A 256 36.88 -26.50 -34.68
N GLU A 257 37.42 -26.45 -35.90
CA GLU A 257 37.69 -25.20 -36.61
C GLU A 257 36.39 -24.44 -36.94
N LYS A 258 35.40 -25.14 -37.50
CA LYS A 258 34.08 -24.58 -37.83
C LYS A 258 33.34 -24.11 -36.57
N ALA A 259 33.53 -24.79 -35.44
CA ALA A 259 33.03 -24.34 -34.15
C ALA A 259 33.69 -23.02 -33.70
N ARG A 260 35.04 -22.96 -33.73
CA ARG A 260 35.82 -21.75 -33.40
C ARG A 260 35.48 -20.57 -34.32
N GLU A 261 35.21 -20.82 -35.61
CA GLU A 261 34.72 -19.80 -36.54
C GLU A 261 33.33 -19.25 -36.18
N LEU A 262 32.37 -20.12 -35.83
CA LEU A 262 31.06 -19.66 -35.39
C LEU A 262 31.12 -18.93 -34.04
N GLU A 263 31.98 -19.33 -33.11
CA GLU A 263 32.25 -18.58 -31.88
C GLU A 263 32.77 -17.18 -32.20
N LYS A 264 33.82 -17.06 -33.02
CA LYS A 264 34.35 -15.76 -33.50
C LYS A 264 33.25 -14.93 -34.16
N LYS A 265 32.43 -15.52 -35.04
CA LYS A 265 31.32 -14.84 -35.74
C LYS A 265 30.24 -14.34 -34.78
N ILE A 266 29.90 -15.11 -33.74
CA ILE A 266 28.97 -14.70 -32.68
C ILE A 266 29.58 -13.57 -31.83
N GLN A 267 30.87 -13.64 -31.50
CA GLN A 267 31.57 -12.59 -30.76
C GLN A 267 31.60 -11.27 -31.54
N TRP A 268 32.03 -11.28 -32.81
CA TRP A 268 32.08 -10.09 -33.66
C TRP A 268 30.70 -9.49 -33.95
N THR A 269 29.69 -10.30 -34.24
CA THR A 269 28.31 -9.79 -34.40
C THR A 269 27.75 -9.21 -33.10
N ASN A 270 28.03 -9.84 -31.95
CA ASN A 270 27.66 -9.28 -30.64
C ASN A 270 28.40 -7.96 -30.33
N LEU A 271 29.67 -7.79 -30.73
CA LEU A 271 30.41 -6.53 -30.58
C LEU A 271 29.80 -5.43 -31.47
N LEU A 272 29.52 -5.73 -32.75
CA LEU A 272 28.90 -4.80 -33.69
C LEU A 272 27.51 -4.34 -33.22
N TYR A 273 26.72 -5.24 -32.64
CA TYR A 273 25.43 -4.91 -32.02
C TYR A 273 25.57 -4.13 -30.70
N LYS A 274 26.62 -4.35 -29.91
CA LYS A 274 26.92 -3.52 -28.72
C LYS A 274 27.32 -2.10 -29.12
N ALA A 275 28.09 -1.93 -30.19
CA ALA A 275 28.46 -0.63 -30.77
C ALA A 275 27.24 0.15 -31.31
N GLU A 276 26.26 -0.56 -31.90
CA GLU A 276 24.94 -0.02 -32.26
C GLU A 276 24.06 0.33 -31.03
N GLY A 277 24.55 0.11 -29.81
CA GLY A 277 23.82 0.38 -28.56
C GLY A 277 22.78 -0.68 -28.18
N ILE A 278 22.71 -1.81 -28.90
CA ILE A 278 21.75 -2.88 -28.63
C ILE A 278 22.21 -3.70 -27.41
N LYS A 279 21.38 -3.64 -26.35
CA LYS A 279 21.65 -4.27 -25.04
C LYS A 279 21.39 -5.78 -25.08
N ILE A 280 22.35 -6.50 -25.65
CA ILE A 280 22.50 -7.98 -25.67
C ILE A 280 22.59 -8.54 -24.23
N LYS A 281 22.14 -9.79 -24.03
CA LYS A 281 22.07 -10.49 -22.74
C LYS A 281 22.25 -11.98 -22.93
N ASP A 282 23.51 -12.40 -23.02
CA ASP A 282 23.88 -13.79 -23.33
C ASP A 282 24.31 -14.57 -22.07
N ASP A 283 24.47 -13.89 -20.92
CA ASP A 283 24.99 -14.48 -19.70
C ASP A 283 23.90 -15.30 -18.96
N GLU A 284 24.02 -16.62 -19.00
CA GLU A 284 23.02 -17.56 -18.47
C GLU A 284 22.71 -17.31 -17.00
N ASP A 285 23.71 -17.07 -16.16
CA ASP A 285 23.49 -16.83 -14.73
C ASP A 285 22.83 -15.48 -14.45
N MET A 286 23.10 -14.45 -15.26
CA MET A 286 22.35 -13.19 -15.16
C MET A 286 20.91 -13.36 -15.63
N LEU A 287 20.66 -14.20 -16.64
CA LEU A 287 19.31 -14.57 -17.08
C LEU A 287 18.56 -15.38 -16.02
N ARG A 288 19.17 -16.44 -15.48
CA ARG A 288 18.66 -17.30 -14.39
C ARG A 288 18.42 -16.49 -13.11
N ALA A 289 19.33 -15.60 -12.72
CA ALA A 289 19.13 -14.68 -11.60
C ALA A 289 18.00 -13.67 -11.89
N SER A 290 17.89 -13.13 -13.10
CA SER A 290 16.81 -12.22 -13.49
C SER A 290 15.44 -12.89 -13.53
N LEU A 291 15.41 -14.18 -13.87
CA LEU A 291 14.24 -15.07 -13.81
C LEU A 291 13.82 -15.26 -12.33
N LYS A 292 14.73 -15.73 -11.46
CA LYS A 292 14.51 -15.86 -10.01
C LYS A 292 14.06 -14.53 -9.35
N ARG A 293 14.61 -13.38 -9.77
CA ARG A 293 14.18 -12.02 -9.34
C ARG A 293 12.77 -11.65 -9.85
N LYS A 294 12.33 -12.17 -11.01
CA LYS A 294 10.99 -11.94 -11.59
C LYS A 294 9.95 -12.75 -10.82
N GLU A 295 10.26 -13.99 -10.47
CA GLU A 295 9.42 -14.89 -9.67
C GLU A 295 9.27 -14.41 -8.23
N LYS A 296 10.37 -14.12 -7.51
CA LYS A 296 10.30 -13.52 -6.15
C LYS A 296 9.42 -12.25 -6.09
N ARG A 297 9.40 -11.43 -7.16
CA ARG A 297 8.52 -10.25 -7.26
C ARG A 297 7.05 -10.62 -7.54
N HIS A 298 6.80 -11.70 -8.28
CA HIS A 298 5.47 -12.26 -8.47
C HIS A 298 4.91 -12.83 -7.17
N ASP A 299 5.69 -13.60 -6.42
CA ASP A 299 5.25 -14.21 -5.16
C ASP A 299 5.00 -13.18 -4.07
N GLN A 300 5.84 -12.14 -4.00
CA GLN A 300 5.56 -10.96 -3.17
C GLN A 300 4.27 -10.24 -3.56
N ARG A 301 3.88 -10.24 -4.85
CA ARG A 301 2.59 -9.68 -5.30
C ARG A 301 1.44 -10.60 -4.90
N LYS A 302 1.58 -11.92 -5.09
CA LYS A 302 0.59 -12.94 -4.69
C LYS A 302 0.32 -12.85 -3.18
N LYS A 303 1.34 -12.99 -2.35
CA LYS A 303 1.25 -12.87 -0.88
C LYS A 303 0.68 -11.52 -0.39
N ARG A 304 0.86 -10.43 -1.15
CA ARG A 304 0.23 -9.11 -0.87
C ARG A 304 -1.21 -8.99 -1.34
N TRP A 305 -1.67 -9.87 -2.23
CA TRP A 305 -3.06 -10.00 -2.63
C TRP A 305 -3.80 -10.94 -1.69
N ASP A 306 -3.24 -12.11 -1.43
CA ASP A 306 -3.75 -13.15 -0.51
C ASP A 306 -4.11 -12.51 0.85
N LYS A 307 -3.15 -11.78 1.45
CA LYS A 307 -3.34 -11.00 2.69
C LYS A 307 -4.41 -9.91 2.66
N ARG A 308 -4.81 -9.41 1.48
CA ARG A 308 -5.96 -8.49 1.36
C ARG A 308 -7.28 -9.24 1.36
N SER A 309 -7.36 -10.35 0.63
CA SER A 309 -8.52 -11.25 0.68
C SER A 309 -8.76 -11.79 2.09
N GLU A 310 -7.72 -12.33 2.73
CA GLU A 310 -7.71 -12.74 4.14
C GLU A 310 -8.27 -11.61 5.03
N SER A 311 -7.68 -10.42 4.96
CA SER A 311 -8.12 -9.31 5.82
C SER A 311 -9.46 -8.67 5.46
N VAL A 312 -10.07 -9.02 4.32
CA VAL A 312 -11.47 -8.70 4.02
C VAL A 312 -12.40 -9.76 4.63
N VAL A 313 -12.03 -11.04 4.55
CA VAL A 313 -12.77 -12.16 5.16
C VAL A 313 -12.76 -12.04 6.70
N GLU A 314 -11.60 -11.78 7.31
CA GLU A 314 -11.46 -11.50 8.76
C GLU A 314 -12.41 -10.38 9.22
N LYS A 315 -12.43 -9.25 8.49
CA LYS A 315 -13.29 -8.10 8.83
C LYS A 315 -14.77 -8.43 8.66
N MET A 316 -15.13 -9.29 7.70
CA MET A 316 -16.50 -9.78 7.54
C MET A 316 -16.89 -10.72 8.69
N GLN A 317 -16.05 -11.71 9.02
CA GLN A 317 -16.26 -12.64 10.13
C GLN A 317 -16.38 -11.90 11.46
N HIS A 318 -15.42 -11.02 11.79
CA HIS A 318 -15.46 -10.20 13.01
C HIS A 318 -16.75 -9.38 13.14
N ARG A 319 -17.27 -8.81 12.04
CA ARG A 319 -18.57 -8.11 12.02
C ARG A 319 -19.73 -9.06 12.31
N GLN A 320 -19.73 -10.25 11.71
CA GLN A 320 -20.75 -11.29 11.99
C GLN A 320 -20.67 -11.78 13.44
N ASP A 321 -19.48 -12.03 13.98
CA ASP A 321 -19.31 -12.56 15.33
C ASP A 321 -19.59 -11.52 16.41
N LYS A 322 -19.25 -10.25 16.18
CA LYS A 322 -19.73 -9.12 16.99
C LYS A 322 -21.26 -9.05 16.99
N ARG A 323 -21.93 -9.31 15.85
CA ARG A 323 -23.40 -9.42 15.77
C ARG A 323 -23.92 -10.64 16.55
N LYS A 324 -23.34 -11.84 16.38
CA LYS A 324 -23.70 -13.06 17.12
C LYS A 324 -23.58 -12.85 18.63
N LYS A 325 -22.44 -12.35 19.13
CA LYS A 325 -22.17 -12.07 20.54
C LYS A 325 -23.12 -11.03 21.13
N ASN A 326 -23.47 -9.99 20.37
CA ASN A 326 -24.46 -8.99 20.80
C ASN A 326 -25.90 -9.56 20.83
N LEU A 327 -26.27 -10.43 19.90
CA LEU A 327 -27.56 -11.14 19.93
C LEU A 327 -27.63 -12.13 21.10
N GLN A 328 -26.55 -12.86 21.38
CA GLN A 328 -26.45 -13.78 22.52
C GLN A 328 -26.58 -13.01 23.85
N ARG A 329 -25.83 -11.92 24.03
CA ARG A 329 -25.97 -11.02 25.20
C ARG A 329 -27.39 -10.47 25.35
N ARG A 330 -28.06 -10.08 24.25
CA ARG A 330 -29.46 -9.64 24.28
C ARG A 330 -30.44 -10.77 24.67
N LYS A 331 -30.17 -12.03 24.30
CA LYS A 331 -30.94 -13.19 24.77
C LYS A 331 -30.72 -13.46 26.26
N GLN A 332 -29.45 -13.51 26.69
CA GLN A 332 -29.03 -13.72 28.08
C GLN A 332 -29.63 -12.65 29.02
N ALA A 333 -29.49 -11.37 28.68
CA ALA A 333 -30.09 -10.28 29.45
C ALA A 333 -31.63 -10.33 29.51
N LYS A 334 -32.31 -10.86 28.48
CA LYS A 334 -33.76 -11.12 28.53
C LYS A 334 -34.10 -12.27 29.48
N THR A 335 -33.33 -13.36 29.50
CA THR A 335 -33.53 -14.46 30.46
C THR A 335 -33.17 -14.06 31.89
N GLU A 336 -32.10 -13.31 32.11
CA GLU A 336 -31.71 -12.76 33.41
C GLU A 336 -32.76 -11.79 33.96
N LYS A 337 -33.31 -10.89 33.13
CA LYS A 337 -34.44 -10.03 33.53
C LYS A 337 -35.68 -10.84 33.93
N LYS A 338 -35.98 -11.97 33.27
CA LYS A 338 -37.05 -12.89 33.69
C LYS A 338 -36.74 -13.55 35.04
N LYS A 339 -35.53 -14.12 35.21
CA LYS A 339 -35.06 -14.73 36.47
C LYS A 339 -35.12 -13.74 37.64
N ASN A 340 -34.58 -12.53 37.45
CA ASN A 340 -34.57 -11.50 38.48
C ASN A 340 -35.99 -11.00 38.82
N LYS A 341 -36.94 -10.96 37.86
CA LYS A 341 -38.34 -10.66 38.14
C LYS A 341 -39.07 -11.81 38.87
N ALA A 342 -38.62 -13.06 38.71
CA ALA A 342 -39.12 -14.19 39.49
C ALA A 342 -38.60 -14.14 40.95
N ARG A 343 -37.29 -13.92 41.15
CA ARG A 343 -36.70 -13.72 42.49
C ARG A 343 -37.32 -12.55 43.25
N LYS A 344 -37.55 -11.41 42.60
CA LYS A 344 -38.29 -10.26 43.17
C LYS A 344 -39.77 -10.54 43.50
N LYS A 345 -40.29 -11.71 43.14
CA LYS A 345 -41.62 -12.23 43.52
C LYS A 345 -41.52 -13.44 44.47
N GLY A 346 -40.40 -13.59 45.20
CA GLY A 346 -40.17 -14.70 46.14
C GLY A 346 -39.97 -16.07 45.49
N ARG A 347 -39.99 -16.20 44.15
CA ARG A 347 -39.86 -17.49 43.48
C ARG A 347 -38.40 -17.92 43.42
N VAL A 348 -38.06 -18.94 44.21
CA VAL A 348 -36.78 -19.66 44.15
C VAL A 348 -36.63 -20.32 42.77
N LEU A 349 -35.41 -20.31 42.22
CA LEU A 349 -35.10 -20.95 40.94
C LEU A 349 -34.20 -22.17 41.15
N PRO A 350 -34.22 -23.19 40.26
CA PRO A 350 -33.32 -24.34 40.34
C PRO A 350 -31.81 -23.99 40.31
N GLU A 351 -31.45 -22.82 39.80
CA GLU A 351 -30.08 -22.29 39.83
C GLU A 351 -29.67 -21.70 41.19
N ASP A 352 -30.63 -21.36 42.05
CA ASP A 352 -30.39 -20.85 43.40
C ASP A 352 -30.32 -22.00 44.41
N LEU A 353 -31.16 -23.04 44.24
CA LEU A 353 -31.01 -24.31 44.98
C LEU A 353 -29.61 -24.93 44.74
N LYS A 354 -29.14 -24.95 43.49
CA LYS A 354 -27.79 -25.41 43.12
C LYS A 354 -26.65 -24.50 43.58
N LYS A 355 -26.95 -23.38 44.23
CA LYS A 355 -26.00 -22.46 44.88
C LYS A 355 -26.07 -22.47 46.41
N ALA A 356 -27.08 -23.12 46.98
CA ALA A 356 -27.22 -23.35 48.42
C ALA A 356 -26.81 -24.78 48.82
N ALA A 357 -26.62 -25.67 47.83
CA ALA A 357 -26.08 -27.03 47.98
C ALA A 357 -24.57 -27.11 47.65
N VAL A 358 -23.87 -25.97 47.69
CA VAL A 358 -22.41 -25.78 47.50
C VAL A 358 -21.97 -24.65 48.42
#